data_AF-A0A355S4M8-F1
#
_entry.id   AF-A0A355S4M8-F1
#
_cell.length_a   1.000
_cell.length_b   1.000
_cell.length_c   1.000
_cell.angle_alpha   90.00
_cell.angle_beta   90.00
_cell.angle_gamma   90.00
#
_symmetry.space_group_name_H-M   'P 1'
#
loop_
_entity.id
_entity.type
_entity.pdbx_description
1 polymer ?
#
loop_
_entity_poly.entity_id
_entity_poly.type
_entity_poly.pdbx_seq_one_letter_code
_entity_poly.pdbx_strand_id
1 'polypeptide(L)'
;IVSAAVGSGGATLISAQRIEALWIAIRHIKPFAVGLNCCEGPDVLRPFVAELAESVDCYTSCYPNAGLPNPLAPTGFDLEPHHMAEYMGEFAESGLLNIAGGCCGNTPSHIAAIAESVKPHPPRIPVA
;
A
#
# COMPACT_ATOMS: atom_id res chain seq x y z
N ILE A 1 -7.37 0.95 -12.33
CA ILE A 1 -6.36 0.81 -11.26
C ILE A 1 -5.89 -0.63 -11.31
N VAL A 2 -4.59 -0.89 -11.23
CA VAL A 2 -4.02 -2.24 -11.11
C VAL A 2 -3.35 -2.34 -9.75
N SER A 3 -3.73 -3.29 -8.91
CA SER A 3 -3.06 -3.52 -7.63
C SER A 3 -2.61 -4.96 -7.53
N ALA A 4 -1.43 -5.17 -6.95
CA ALA A 4 -0.87 -6.49 -6.74
C ALA A 4 -0.62 -6.76 -5.25
N ALA A 5 -0.78 -8.01 -4.86
CA ALA A 5 -0.33 -8.49 -3.57
C ALA A 5 1.10 -9.01 -3.69
N VAL A 6 1.99 -8.51 -2.84
CA VAL A 6 3.38 -8.98 -2.71
C VAL A 6 3.56 -9.65 -1.35
N GLY A 7 4.34 -10.72 -1.31
CA GLY A 7 4.78 -11.30 -0.03
C GLY A 7 6.00 -10.59 0.54
N SER A 8 6.42 -10.98 1.73
CA SER A 8 7.62 -10.46 2.42
C SER A 8 8.92 -10.46 1.60
N GLY A 9 9.04 -11.33 0.59
CA GLY A 9 10.16 -11.34 -0.37
C GLY A 9 10.12 -10.23 -1.42
N GLY A 10 9.05 -9.43 -1.51
CA GLY A 10 8.87 -8.35 -2.49
C GLY A 10 8.53 -8.83 -3.90
N ALA A 11 8.02 -10.06 -4.03
CA ALA A 11 7.52 -10.59 -5.30
C ALA A 11 6.00 -10.76 -5.21
N THR A 12 5.32 -10.54 -6.33
CA THR A 12 3.88 -10.80 -6.45
C THR A 12 3.55 -12.27 -6.21
N LEU A 13 2.44 -12.55 -5.52
CA LEU A 13 2.15 -13.89 -5.00
C LEU A 13 2.01 -14.99 -6.07
N ILE A 14 1.47 -14.66 -7.25
CA ILE A 14 1.12 -15.67 -8.26
C ILE A 14 2.11 -15.70 -9.41
N SER A 15 2.52 -14.53 -9.92
CA SER A 15 3.43 -14.43 -11.06
C SER A 15 4.91 -14.31 -10.66
N ALA A 16 5.22 -14.22 -9.36
CA ALA A 16 6.57 -14.06 -8.81
C ALA A 16 7.33 -12.86 -9.41
N GLN A 17 6.62 -11.85 -9.90
CA GLN A 17 7.21 -10.65 -10.47
C GLN A 17 7.67 -9.70 -9.36
N ARG A 18 8.88 -9.16 -9.52
CA ARG A 18 9.37 -7.96 -8.82
C ARG A 18 8.58 -6.73 -9.29
N ILE A 19 8.70 -5.61 -8.58
CA ILE A 19 7.89 -4.42 -8.85
C ILE A 19 8.16 -3.87 -10.25
N GLU A 20 9.42 -3.79 -10.68
CA GLU A 20 9.75 -3.27 -12.01
C GLU A 20 9.24 -4.21 -13.10
N ALA A 21 9.30 -5.52 -12.87
CA ALA A 21 8.77 -6.53 -13.79
C ALA A 21 7.24 -6.42 -13.91
N LEU A 22 6.53 -6.21 -12.81
CA LEU A 22 5.09 -5.93 -12.81
C LEU A 22 4.79 -4.66 -13.62
N TRP A 23 5.52 -3.58 -13.37
CA TRP A 23 5.33 -2.32 -14.07
C TRP A 23 5.54 -2.45 -15.57
N ILE A 24 6.65 -3.05 -16.01
CA ILE A 24 6.94 -3.32 -17.43
C ILE A 24 5.81 -4.13 -18.07
N ALA A 25 5.29 -5.13 -17.37
CA ALA A 25 4.22 -5.98 -17.88
C ALA A 25 2.92 -5.22 -18.10
N ILE A 26 2.59 -4.22 -17.29
CA ILE A 26 1.27 -3.55 -17.33
C ILE A 26 1.30 -2.13 -17.88
N ARG A 27 2.45 -1.45 -17.98
CA ARG A 27 2.50 -0.02 -18.35
C ARG A 27 1.86 0.31 -19.69
N HIS A 28 1.84 -0.66 -20.61
CA HIS A 28 1.24 -0.52 -21.93
C HIS A 28 -0.27 -0.23 -21.90
N ILE A 29 -0.98 -0.62 -20.83
CA ILE A 29 -2.41 -0.30 -20.67
C ILE A 29 -2.66 1.09 -20.06
N LYS A 30 -1.61 1.87 -19.77
CA LYS A 30 -1.68 3.24 -19.21
C LYS A 30 -2.62 3.30 -18.00
N PRO A 31 -2.36 2.52 -16.94
CA PRO A 31 -3.27 2.46 -15.80
C PRO A 31 -3.35 3.83 -15.11
N PHE A 32 -4.55 4.20 -14.67
CA PHE A 32 -4.74 5.43 -13.87
C PHE A 32 -3.86 5.43 -12.61
N ALA A 33 -3.80 4.29 -11.92
CA ALA A 33 -2.93 4.07 -10.78
C ALA A 33 -2.47 2.61 -10.71
N VAL A 34 -1.30 2.41 -10.12
CA VAL A 34 -0.72 1.11 -9.77
C VAL A 34 -0.41 1.04 -8.27
N GLY A 35 -0.57 -0.12 -7.65
CA GLY A 35 -0.40 -0.19 -6.20
C GLY A 35 -0.16 -1.56 -5.60
N LEU A 36 -0.01 -1.56 -4.29
CA LEU A 36 0.14 -2.74 -3.46
C LEU A 36 -1.01 -2.86 -2.46
N ASN A 37 -1.47 -4.10 -2.24
CA ASN A 37 -2.52 -4.37 -1.29
C ASN A 37 -2.48 -5.77 -0.70
N CYS A 38 -3.11 -5.92 0.47
CA CYS A 38 -3.27 -7.21 1.15
C CYS A 38 -1.92 -7.90 1.40
N CYS A 39 -1.99 -9.21 1.71
CA CYS A 39 -0.91 -10.12 2.07
C CYS A 39 -0.17 -9.73 3.36
N GLU A 40 0.36 -8.54 3.39
CA GLU A 40 1.31 -8.03 4.37
C GLU A 40 0.78 -6.78 5.07
N GLY A 41 1.36 -6.47 6.22
CA GLY A 41 1.14 -5.22 6.94
C GLY A 41 1.87 -4.03 6.30
N PRO A 42 1.58 -2.79 6.77
CA PRO A 42 2.24 -1.59 6.28
C PRO A 42 3.76 -1.61 6.52
N ASP A 43 4.21 -2.13 7.66
CA ASP A 43 5.62 -2.25 8.03
C ASP A 43 6.43 -3.04 6.98
N VAL A 44 5.89 -4.16 6.51
CA VAL A 44 6.51 -5.00 5.48
C VAL A 44 6.37 -4.38 4.09
N LEU A 45 5.22 -3.76 3.78
CA LEU A 45 4.97 -3.20 2.45
C LEU A 45 5.74 -1.92 2.15
N ARG A 46 6.15 -1.17 3.18
CA ARG A 46 6.80 0.13 3.01
C ARG A 46 7.92 0.18 1.96
N PRO A 47 8.99 -0.65 2.03
CA PRO A 47 10.07 -0.60 1.04
C PRO A 47 9.57 -0.84 -0.38
N PHE A 48 8.58 -1.71 -0.56
CA PHE A 48 8.01 -2.05 -1.86
C PHE A 48 7.12 -0.92 -2.41
N VAL A 49 6.42 -0.19 -1.55
CA VAL A 49 5.68 1.00 -1.97
C VAL A 49 6.64 2.10 -2.42
N ALA A 50 7.79 2.27 -1.74
CA ALA A 50 8.83 3.21 -2.14
C ALA A 50 9.43 2.84 -3.52
N GLU A 51 9.85 1.59 -3.69
CA GLU A 51 10.36 1.06 -4.98
C GLU A 51 9.33 1.25 -6.11
N LEU A 52 8.04 1.01 -5.84
CA LEU A 52 6.96 1.25 -6.80
C LEU A 52 6.83 2.74 -7.15
N ALA A 53 6.84 3.62 -6.15
CA ALA A 53 6.70 5.06 -6.36
C ALA A 53 7.85 5.67 -7.18
N GLU A 54 9.04 5.09 -7.11
CA GLU A 54 10.20 5.47 -7.94
C GLU A 54 10.11 4.92 -9.37
N SER A 55 9.48 3.75 -9.54
CA SER A 55 9.49 3.02 -10.81
C SER A 55 8.42 3.43 -11.83
N VAL A 56 7.36 4.14 -11.40
CA VAL A 56 6.13 4.30 -12.19
C VAL A 56 5.80 5.75 -12.55
N ASP A 57 5.35 5.95 -13.80
CA ASP A 57 4.97 7.24 -14.39
C ASP A 57 3.47 7.60 -14.15
N CYS A 58 2.75 6.79 -13.36
CA CYS A 58 1.34 6.99 -13.03
C CYS A 58 1.13 7.17 -11.51
N TYR A 59 -0.12 7.29 -11.08
CA TYR A 59 -0.46 7.43 -9.66
C TYR A 59 -0.21 6.13 -8.89
N THR A 60 0.08 6.24 -7.59
CA THR A 60 0.32 5.10 -6.71
C THR A 60 -0.82 4.87 -5.73
N SER A 61 -1.14 3.61 -5.44
CA SER A 61 -2.08 3.25 -4.37
C SER A 61 -1.49 2.27 -3.36
N CYS A 62 -1.84 2.42 -2.08
CA CYS A 62 -1.52 1.42 -1.06
C CYS A 62 -2.68 1.24 -0.09
N TYR A 63 -3.08 -0.02 0.12
CA TYR A 63 -4.10 -0.39 1.09
C TYR A 63 -3.71 -1.72 1.76
N PRO A 64 -2.84 -1.68 2.79
CA PRO A 64 -2.27 -2.86 3.43
C PRO A 64 -3.26 -3.56 4.36
N ASN A 65 -2.94 -4.77 4.82
CA ASN A 65 -3.67 -5.37 5.93
C ASN A 65 -3.38 -4.63 7.24
N ALA A 66 -4.22 -4.80 8.25
CA ALA A 66 -3.99 -4.30 9.61
C ALA A 66 -2.93 -5.15 10.35
N GLY A 67 -1.76 -5.31 9.72
CA GLY A 67 -0.72 -6.24 10.11
C GLY A 67 -0.85 -7.60 9.44
N LEU A 68 0.02 -8.53 9.81
CA LEU A 68 -0.08 -9.93 9.38
C LEU A 68 -1.31 -10.60 10.02
N PRO A 69 -1.97 -11.54 9.31
CA PRO A 69 -3.03 -12.34 9.90
C PRO A 69 -2.53 -13.08 11.16
N ASN A 70 -3.18 -12.83 12.29
CA ASN A 70 -2.84 -13.42 13.58
C ASN A 70 -4.07 -14.11 14.18
N PRO A 71 -4.15 -15.45 14.18
CA PRO A 71 -5.30 -16.17 14.72
C PRO A 71 -5.46 -16.06 16.24
N LEU A 72 -4.44 -15.57 16.95
CA LEU A 72 -4.49 -15.31 18.39
C LEU A 72 -5.00 -13.90 18.72
N ALA A 73 -5.02 -12.99 17.74
CA ALA A 73 -5.57 -11.66 17.92
C ALA A 73 -7.11 -11.72 17.96
N PRO A 74 -7.79 -10.97 18.84
CA PRO A 74 -9.26 -10.97 18.94
C PRO A 74 -9.98 -10.65 17.63
N THR A 75 -9.36 -9.84 16.78
CA THR A 75 -9.86 -9.37 15.47
C THR A 75 -9.28 -10.17 14.30
N GLY A 76 -8.36 -11.09 14.56
CA GLY A 76 -7.54 -11.76 13.53
C GLY A 76 -6.35 -10.94 13.03
N PHE A 77 -6.15 -9.71 13.54
CA PHE A 77 -5.12 -8.76 13.09
C PHE A 77 -4.66 -7.86 14.25
N ASP A 78 -3.36 -7.59 14.35
CA ASP A 78 -2.81 -6.90 15.54
C ASP A 78 -2.87 -5.36 15.46
N LEU A 79 -2.88 -4.77 14.27
CA LEU A 79 -2.78 -3.32 14.15
C LEU A 79 -4.14 -2.64 14.35
N GLU A 80 -4.25 -1.91 15.45
CA GLU A 80 -5.34 -0.96 15.73
C GLU A 80 -5.33 0.32 14.84
N PRO A 81 -6.41 1.15 14.89
CA PRO A 81 -6.52 2.35 14.05
C PRO A 81 -5.36 3.33 14.15
N HIS A 82 -4.80 3.53 15.35
CA HIS A 82 -3.73 4.49 15.56
C HIS A 82 -2.40 4.02 14.92
N HIS A 83 -2.12 2.72 14.93
CA HIS A 83 -0.97 2.16 14.21
C HIS A 83 -1.11 2.39 12.71
N MET A 84 -2.28 2.12 12.14
CA MET A 84 -2.52 2.34 10.71
C MET A 84 -2.40 3.82 10.33
N ALA A 85 -2.87 4.73 11.20
CA ALA A 85 -2.71 6.16 11.00
C ALA A 85 -1.23 6.58 10.95
N GLU A 86 -0.40 6.06 11.87
CA GLU A 86 1.04 6.32 11.93
C GLU A 86 1.73 5.89 10.62
N TYR A 87 1.56 4.63 10.22
CA TYR A 87 2.19 4.12 8.99
C TYR A 87 1.70 4.85 7.74
N MET A 88 0.39 4.97 7.56
CA MET A 88 -0.15 5.56 6.33
C MET A 88 0.11 7.07 6.25
N GLY A 89 0.16 7.75 7.40
CA GLY A 89 0.58 9.14 7.50
C GLY A 89 2.03 9.31 7.05
N GLU A 90 2.93 8.45 7.52
CA GLU A 90 4.34 8.45 7.10
C GLU A 90 4.51 8.16 5.61
N PHE A 91 3.71 7.26 5.04
CA PHE A 91 3.74 6.98 3.59
C PHE A 91 3.33 8.22 2.78
N ALA A 92 2.32 8.95 3.27
CA ALA A 92 1.85 10.18 2.64
C ALA A 92 2.87 11.33 2.80
N GLU A 93 3.46 11.49 3.99
CA GLU A 93 4.53 12.45 4.26
C GLU A 93 5.74 12.21 3.35
N SER A 94 6.11 10.94 3.15
CA SER A 94 7.18 10.52 2.23
C SER A 94 6.82 10.67 0.75
N GLY A 95 5.62 11.17 0.41
CA GLY A 95 5.20 11.39 -0.96
C GLY A 95 5.01 10.10 -1.76
N LEU A 96 4.68 8.99 -1.10
CA LEU A 96 4.60 7.68 -1.76
C LEU A 96 3.24 7.37 -2.37
N LEU A 97 2.19 8.09 -1.96
CA LEU A 97 0.79 7.71 -2.22
C LEU A 97 0.02 8.79 -3.00
N ASN A 98 -0.90 8.32 -3.84
CA ASN A 98 -2.02 9.10 -4.36
C ASN A 98 -3.36 8.61 -3.82
N ILE A 99 -3.46 7.32 -3.53
CA ILE A 99 -4.67 6.66 -3.01
C ILE A 99 -4.26 5.79 -1.81
N ALA A 100 -4.85 6.07 -0.65
CA ALA A 100 -4.61 5.34 0.59
C ALA A 100 -5.88 4.61 1.05
N GLY A 101 -5.72 3.47 1.72
CA GLY A 101 -6.83 2.73 2.31
C GLY A 101 -6.36 1.58 3.19
N GLY A 102 -7.23 0.60 3.39
CA GLY A 102 -6.93 -0.63 4.13
C GLY A 102 -7.60 -1.84 3.50
N CYS A 103 -6.95 -3.00 3.60
CA CYS A 103 -7.45 -4.29 3.15
C CYS A 103 -7.98 -5.11 4.35
N CYS A 104 -7.50 -6.34 4.57
CA CYS A 104 -8.02 -7.20 5.61
C CYS A 104 -7.65 -6.68 7.02
N GLY A 105 -8.55 -6.85 7.98
CA GLY A 105 -8.38 -6.38 9.36
C GLY A 105 -8.71 -4.90 9.58
N ASN A 106 -8.77 -4.09 8.52
CA ASN A 106 -9.17 -2.70 8.64
C ASN A 106 -10.69 -2.58 8.83
N THR A 107 -11.09 -1.67 9.70
CA THR A 107 -12.50 -1.35 10.00
C THR A 107 -12.79 0.12 9.68
N PRO A 108 -14.05 0.59 9.75
CA PRO A 108 -14.33 2.02 9.55
C PRO A 108 -13.52 2.95 10.46
N SER A 109 -13.17 2.54 11.69
CA SER A 109 -12.32 3.35 12.57
C SER A 109 -10.87 3.43 12.06
N HIS A 110 -10.34 2.35 11.47
CA HIS A 110 -9.04 2.37 10.82
C HIS A 110 -9.06 3.31 9.60
N ILE A 111 -10.09 3.21 8.75
CA ILE A 111 -10.21 4.06 7.57
C ILE A 111 -10.33 5.54 7.96
N ALA A 112 -11.09 5.87 9.02
CA ALA A 112 -11.17 7.24 9.53
C ALA A 112 -9.81 7.76 10.02
N ALA A 113 -9.04 6.92 10.73
CA ALA A 113 -7.73 7.28 11.25
C ALA A 113 -6.70 7.48 10.13
N ILE A 114 -6.70 6.60 9.11
CA ILE A 114 -5.89 6.73 7.89
C ILE A 114 -6.26 8.02 7.15
N ALA A 115 -7.56 8.28 6.95
CA ALA A 115 -8.00 9.46 6.22
C ALA A 115 -7.53 10.76 6.89
N GLU A 116 -7.60 10.84 8.22
CA GLU A 116 -7.13 12.01 8.96
C GLU A 116 -5.61 12.16 8.93
N SER A 117 -4.85 11.06 8.98
CA SER A 117 -3.38 11.13 8.96
C SER A 117 -2.82 11.50 7.59
N VAL A 118 -3.46 11.10 6.49
CA VAL A 118 -2.97 11.42 5.13
C VAL A 118 -3.39 12.81 4.64
N LYS A 119 -4.49 13.37 5.17
CA LYS A 119 -5.10 14.63 4.75
C LYS A 119 -4.16 15.86 4.74
N PRO A 120 -3.20 16.02 5.68
CA PRO A 120 -2.28 17.16 5.67
C PRO A 120 -1.25 17.12 4.55
N HIS A 121 -1.04 15.97 3.91
CA HIS A 121 0.04 15.75 2.96
C HIS A 121 -0.45 15.86 1.51
N PRO A 122 0.32 16.51 0.61
CA PRO A 122 -0.03 16.56 -0.79
C PRO A 122 0.09 15.15 -1.42
N PRO A 123 -0.74 14.81 -2.42
CA PRO A 123 -0.58 13.57 -3.16
C PRO A 123 0.74 13.55 -3.94
N ARG A 124 1.31 12.36 -4.15
CA ARG A 124 2.52 12.17 -4.97
C ARG A 124 2.36 12.80 -6.36
N ILE A 125 3.42 13.41 -6.88
CA ILE A 125 3.49 13.88 -8.26
C ILE A 125 4.27 12.85 -9.08
N PRO A 126 3.64 12.12 -10.03
CA PRO A 126 4.35 11.18 -10.88
C PRO A 126 5.41 11.89 -11.73
N VAL A 127 6.58 11.26 -11.87
CA VAL A 127 7.63 11.72 -12.77
C VAL A 127 7.25 11.26 -14.18
N ALA A 128 7.17 12.19 -15.12
CA ALA A 128 6.78 11.96 -16.51
C ALA A 128 7.90 11.30 -17.35
#